data_AF-A0A8S1PPB2-F1
#
_entry.id   AF-A0A8S1PPB2-F1
#
_cell.length_a   1.000
_cell.length_b   1.000
_cell.length_c   1.000
_cell.angle_alpha   90.00
_cell.angle_beta   90.00
_cell.angle_gamma   90.00
#
_symmetry.space_group_name_H-M   'P 1'
#
loop_
_entity.id
_entity.type
_entity.pdbx_description
1 polymer ?
#
loop_
_entity_poly.entity_id
_entity_poly.type
_entity_poly.pdbx_seq_one_letter_code
_entity_poly.pdbx_strand_id
1 'polypeptide(L)'
;MNQSDLYLIEGLGLTNKKKKQIYIISESLGLKLLDPSNMTLKLLVYWSDEEALMDWNEYLEGTCSNGLYFKLIFQGQEYKIEGSAEQLIQLYDYCYGKFIFIKSKIFQQHSIISSNSQYEMYLVTNVKDNKQYIEKRILSSSISQGMEMSNSFYTQSGFNKIPEEVRIIQLLNAQKCPYILKILSICYDVDVKNTKN
;
A
#
# COMPACT_ATOMS: atom_id res chain seq x y z
N MET A 1 24.92 -8.12 1.96
CA MET A 1 23.78 -7.80 2.84
C MET A 1 24.35 -7.42 4.18
N ASN A 2 24.07 -6.20 4.64
CA ASN A 2 24.60 -5.65 5.87
C ASN A 2 23.59 -5.85 7.01
N GLN A 3 24.05 -5.83 8.27
CA GLN A 3 23.14 -5.87 9.44
C GLN A 3 22.11 -4.73 9.44
N SER A 4 22.37 -3.65 8.71
CA SER A 4 21.45 -2.54 8.46
C SER A 4 20.21 -2.91 7.63
N ASP A 5 20.16 -4.12 7.06
CA ASP A 5 19.05 -4.55 6.18
C ASP A 5 18.02 -5.43 6.94
N LEU A 6 18.22 -5.64 8.25
CA LEU A 6 17.36 -6.47 9.09
C LEU A 6 16.22 -5.66 9.71
N TYR A 7 15.00 -6.15 9.50
CA TYR A 7 13.77 -5.65 10.10
C TYR A 7 13.34 -6.59 11.23
N LEU A 8 12.51 -6.09 12.15
CA LEU A 8 11.79 -6.92 13.12
C LEU A 8 10.34 -7.06 12.66
N ILE A 9 9.88 -8.30 12.52
CA ILE A 9 8.51 -8.61 12.09
C ILE A 9 7.76 -9.44 13.12
N GLU A 10 6.54 -9.02 13.44
CA GLU A 10 5.53 -9.77 14.18
C GLU A 10 4.51 -10.35 13.19
N GLY A 11 3.95 -11.54 13.46
CA GLY A 11 2.90 -12.16 12.63
C GLY A 11 3.35 -13.33 11.74
N LEU A 12 4.66 -13.57 11.55
CA LEU A 12 5.17 -14.74 10.79
C LEU A 12 5.06 -16.07 11.58
N GLY A 13 3.84 -16.62 11.62
CA GLY A 13 3.55 -17.99 12.04
C GLY A 13 3.78 -18.28 13.53
N LEU A 14 3.63 -17.29 14.40
CA LEU A 14 3.70 -17.48 15.84
C LEU A 14 2.39 -17.00 16.49
N THR A 15 1.77 -17.90 17.25
CA THR A 15 0.60 -17.65 18.11
C THR A 15 0.86 -16.64 19.24
N ASN A 16 2.09 -16.17 19.37
CA ASN A 16 2.51 -15.17 20.33
C ASN A 16 3.14 -13.99 19.58
N LYS A 17 2.91 -12.76 20.08
CA LYS A 17 3.46 -11.46 19.66
C LYS A 17 5.00 -11.35 19.62
N LYS A 18 5.69 -12.44 19.28
CA LYS A 18 7.14 -12.56 19.24
C LYS A 18 7.64 -12.00 17.92
N LYS A 19 8.54 -11.04 18.02
CA LYS A 19 9.23 -10.44 16.89
C LYS A 19 10.34 -11.37 16.40
N LYS A 20 10.50 -11.48 15.09
CA LYS A 20 11.60 -12.18 14.43
C LYS A 20 12.40 -11.20 13.58
N GLN A 21 13.69 -11.45 13.44
CA GLN A 21 14.49 -10.74 12.44
C GLN A 21 14.16 -11.27 11.05
N ILE A 22 14.07 -10.38 10.06
CA ILE A 22 13.76 -10.72 8.67
C ILE A 22 14.53 -9.80 7.73
N TYR A 23 14.97 -10.32 6.59
CA TYR A 23 15.36 -9.48 5.45
C TYR A 23 14.15 -9.15 4.61
N ILE A 24 14.01 -7.89 4.22
CA ILE A 24 12.98 -7.44 3.28
C ILE A 24 13.66 -6.90 2.04
N ILE A 25 13.35 -7.50 0.89
CA ILE A 25 14.01 -7.18 -0.38
C ILE A 25 12.95 -6.88 -1.43
N SER A 26 13.13 -5.77 -2.15
CA SER A 26 12.32 -5.43 -3.32
C SER A 26 12.91 -6.09 -4.56
N GLU A 27 12.06 -6.80 -5.30
CA GLU A 27 12.38 -7.48 -6.56
C GLU A 27 11.48 -6.95 -7.68
N SER A 28 11.77 -7.34 -8.92
CA SER A 28 10.99 -6.89 -10.09
C SER A 28 9.49 -7.23 -9.99
N LEU A 29 9.14 -8.36 -9.36
CA LEU A 29 7.78 -8.88 -9.28
C LEU A 29 7.08 -8.62 -7.93
N GLY A 30 7.83 -8.36 -6.86
CA GLY A 30 7.24 -8.32 -5.52
C GLY A 30 8.23 -8.01 -4.39
N LEU A 31 7.70 -8.03 -3.18
CA LEU A 31 8.45 -7.90 -1.94
C LEU A 31 8.71 -9.29 -1.36
N LYS A 32 9.98 -9.64 -1.13
CA LYS A 32 10.39 -10.89 -0.50
C LYS A 32 10.76 -10.66 0.95
N LEU A 33 10.24 -11.51 1.83
CA LEU A 33 10.64 -11.63 3.23
C LEU A 33 11.44 -12.93 3.39
N LEU A 34 12.70 -12.81 3.76
CA LEU A 34 13.64 -13.94 3.86
C LEU A 34 14.14 -14.12 5.30
N ASP A 35 14.25 -15.37 5.72
CA ASP A 35 14.87 -15.74 6.98
C ASP A 35 16.35 -15.34 6.99
N PRO A 36 16.84 -14.61 8.00
CA PRO A 36 18.22 -14.13 7.99
C PRO A 36 19.26 -15.23 8.24
N SER A 37 18.86 -16.38 8.80
CA SER A 37 19.79 -17.46 9.14
C SER A 37 20.19 -18.29 7.92
N ASN A 38 19.26 -18.51 6.99
CA ASN A 38 19.43 -19.44 5.89
C ASN A 38 18.85 -18.93 4.55
N MET A 39 18.40 -17.68 4.50
CA MET A 39 17.82 -17.04 3.31
C MET A 39 16.57 -17.74 2.76
N THR A 40 15.89 -18.56 3.56
CA THR A 40 14.66 -19.23 3.13
C THR A 40 13.52 -18.23 2.98
N LEU A 41 12.78 -18.32 1.88
CA LEU A 41 11.60 -17.50 1.63
C LEU A 41 10.51 -17.78 2.68
N LYS A 42 10.08 -16.73 3.39
CA LYS A 42 8.98 -16.79 4.35
C LYS A 42 7.68 -16.25 3.77
N LEU A 43 7.77 -15.16 3.02
CA LEU A 43 6.63 -14.56 2.35
C LEU A 43 7.09 -13.89 1.05
N LEU A 44 6.30 -14.03 0.01
CA LEU A 44 6.41 -13.26 -1.23
C LEU A 44 5.06 -12.59 -1.45
N VAL A 45 5.07 -11.27 -1.58
CA VAL A 45 3.89 -10.47 -1.92
C VAL A 45 4.15 -9.84 -3.28
N TYR A 46 3.36 -10.21 -4.28
CA TYR A 46 3.49 -9.68 -5.63
C TYR A 46 2.95 -8.26 -5.70
N TRP A 47 3.54 -7.41 -6.55
CA TRP A 47 3.01 -6.07 -6.79
C TRP A 47 1.59 -6.08 -7.35
N SER A 48 1.17 -7.18 -7.96
CA SER A 48 -0.19 -7.39 -8.50
C SER A 48 -1.19 -7.93 -7.48
N ASP A 49 -0.78 -8.19 -6.23
CA ASP A 49 -1.66 -8.74 -5.20
C ASP A 49 -2.57 -7.64 -4.63
N GLU A 50 -3.79 -7.54 -5.16
CA GLU A 50 -4.78 -6.53 -4.75
C GLU A 50 -5.37 -6.79 -3.34
N GLU A 51 -5.10 -7.95 -2.74
CA GLU A 51 -5.47 -8.29 -1.36
C GLU A 51 -4.43 -7.81 -0.33
N ALA A 52 -3.25 -7.36 -0.78
CA ALA A 52 -2.23 -6.80 0.10
C ALA A 52 -2.56 -5.34 0.43
N LEU A 53 -2.87 -5.08 1.69
CA LEU A 53 -3.12 -3.75 2.22
C LEU A 53 -1.97 -3.29 3.09
N MET A 54 -1.58 -2.04 2.93
CA MET A 54 -0.50 -1.43 3.68
C MET A 54 -1.02 -0.30 4.57
N ASP A 55 -0.62 -0.27 5.84
CA ASP A 55 -0.90 0.83 6.77
C ASP A 55 0.41 1.47 7.25
N TRP A 56 0.60 2.73 6.83
CA TRP A 56 1.75 3.55 7.17
C TRP A 56 1.36 4.76 8.01
N ASN A 57 0.10 4.87 8.45
CA ASN A 57 -0.40 6.08 9.09
C ASN A 57 0.38 6.42 10.35
N GLU A 58 0.58 5.43 11.23
CA GLU A 58 1.32 5.66 12.48
C GLU A 58 2.78 6.07 12.25
N TYR A 59 3.38 5.61 11.14
CA TYR A 59 4.72 6.00 10.73
C TYR A 59 4.76 7.41 10.12
N LEU A 60 3.84 7.71 9.19
CA LEU A 60 3.82 8.99 8.45
C LEU A 60 3.38 10.16 9.33
N GLU A 61 2.38 9.93 10.19
CA GLU A 61 1.83 10.90 11.14
C GLU A 61 2.75 11.11 12.36
N GLY A 62 3.72 10.22 12.60
CA GLY A 62 4.66 10.33 13.71
C GLY A 62 4.02 10.11 15.09
N THR A 63 2.85 9.48 15.14
CA THR A 63 2.03 9.28 16.34
C THR A 63 2.36 7.98 17.11
N CYS A 64 3.47 7.30 16.75
CA CYS A 64 3.89 6.03 17.35
C CYS A 64 4.32 6.17 18.82
N SER A 65 3.44 5.81 19.76
CA SER A 65 3.78 5.66 21.19
C SER A 65 4.64 4.42 21.48
N ASN A 66 4.66 3.44 20.57
CA ASN A 66 5.30 2.12 20.76
C ASN A 66 6.44 1.84 19.75
N GLY A 67 7.10 2.89 19.24
CA GLY A 67 8.16 2.81 18.23
C GLY A 67 7.63 2.82 16.78
N LEU A 68 8.47 3.21 15.82
CA LEU A 68 8.07 3.35 14.40
C LEU A 68 7.86 1.99 13.73
N TYR A 69 6.74 1.83 13.04
CA TYR A 69 6.41 0.60 12.31
C TYR A 69 5.40 0.81 11.20
N PHE A 70 5.27 -0.18 10.32
CA PHE A 70 4.17 -0.28 9.37
C PHE A 70 3.43 -1.61 9.53
N LYS A 71 2.18 -1.66 9.06
CA LYS A 71 1.40 -2.90 8.99
C LYS A 71 1.25 -3.32 7.54
N LEU A 72 1.48 -4.61 7.29
CA LEU A 72 1.09 -5.30 6.07
C LEU A 72 -0.05 -6.25 6.43
N ILE A 73 -1.18 -6.13 5.77
CA ILE A 73 -2.30 -7.06 5.88
C ILE A 73 -2.34 -7.87 4.58
N PHE A 74 -2.16 -9.18 4.67
CA PHE A 74 -2.13 -10.05 3.50
C PHE A 74 -2.61 -11.45 3.86
N GLN A 75 -3.47 -12.05 3.02
CA GLN A 75 -4.06 -13.38 3.23
C GLN A 75 -4.70 -13.56 4.62
N GLY A 76 -5.39 -12.52 5.12
CA GLY A 76 -6.04 -12.53 6.43
C GLY A 76 -5.10 -12.46 7.63
N GLN A 77 -3.80 -12.21 7.41
CA GLN A 77 -2.80 -12.05 8.47
C GLN A 77 -2.29 -10.60 8.51
N GLU A 78 -2.07 -10.08 9.71
CA GLU A 78 -1.41 -8.80 9.94
C GLU A 78 0.05 -9.02 10.33
N TYR A 79 0.94 -8.32 9.63
CA TYR A 79 2.37 -8.30 9.87
C TYR A 79 2.79 -6.92 10.31
N LYS A 80 3.27 -6.79 11.55
CA LYS A 80 3.82 -5.55 12.08
C LYS A 80 5.32 -5.53 11.85
N ILE A 81 5.82 -4.57 11.11
CA ILE A 81 7.23 -4.53 10.70
C ILE A 81 7.88 -3.25 11.22
N GLU A 82 8.90 -3.44 12.04
CA GLU A 82 9.64 -2.40 12.75
C GLU A 82 11.08 -2.31 12.22
N GLY A 83 11.63 -1.11 12.29
CA GLY A 83 13.00 -0.80 11.88
C GLY A 83 13.39 0.61 12.31
N SER A 84 14.62 1.00 11.99
CA SER A 84 15.05 2.39 12.07
C SER A 84 14.25 3.26 11.08
N ALA A 85 14.24 4.57 11.32
CA ALA A 85 13.52 5.50 10.45
C ALA A 85 13.98 5.39 8.99
N GLU A 86 15.28 5.28 8.73
CA GLU A 86 15.85 5.15 7.37
C GLU A 86 15.39 3.87 6.67
N GLN A 87 15.40 2.74 7.37
CA GLN A 87 14.89 1.47 6.85
C GLN A 87 13.41 1.57 6.48
N LEU A 88 12.61 2.22 7.32
CA LEU A 88 11.19 2.40 7.06
C LEU A 88 10.91 3.38 5.91
N ILE A 89 11.73 4.43 5.73
CA ILE A 89 11.68 5.29 4.54
C ILE A 89 11.97 4.46 3.28
N GLN A 90 13.05 3.67 3.31
CA GLN A 90 13.46 2.86 2.17
C GLN A 90 12.36 1.84 1.79
N LEU A 91 11.71 1.25 2.78
CA LEU A 91 10.64 0.30 2.53
C LEU A 91 9.35 0.96 2.03
N TYR A 92 9.04 2.17 2.52
CA TYR A 92 8.01 3.01 1.90
C TYR A 92 8.34 3.27 0.43
N ASP A 93 9.60 3.60 0.12
CA ASP A 93 10.09 3.82 -1.25
C ASP A 93 9.97 2.59 -2.15
N TYR A 94 10.05 1.39 -1.58
CA TYR A 94 9.80 0.15 -2.31
C TYR A 94 8.33 -0.08 -2.62
N CYS A 95 7.43 0.39 -1.76
CA CYS A 95 6.02 0.02 -1.78
C CYS A 95 5.09 1.10 -2.36
N TYR A 96 5.45 2.40 -2.30
CA TYR A 96 4.58 3.47 -2.78
C TYR A 96 4.20 3.23 -4.24
N GLY A 97 2.94 3.51 -4.58
CA GLY A 97 2.42 3.32 -5.92
C GLY A 97 2.37 1.87 -6.42
N LYS A 98 2.75 0.87 -5.62
CA LYS A 98 2.67 -0.55 -5.98
C LYS A 98 1.60 -1.29 -5.20
N PHE A 99 1.45 -1.02 -3.90
CA PHE A 99 0.39 -1.60 -3.09
C PHE A 99 -0.78 -0.65 -2.87
N ILE A 100 -1.87 -1.20 -2.33
CA ILE A 100 -3.01 -0.45 -1.81
C ILE A 100 -2.68 -0.03 -0.37
N PHE A 101 -2.97 1.22 -0.05
CA PHE A 101 -2.71 1.84 1.24
C PHE A 101 -4.03 2.20 1.94
N ILE A 102 -4.04 2.11 3.26
CA ILE A 102 -5.09 2.73 4.06
C ILE A 102 -4.97 4.24 3.91
N LYS A 103 -6.10 4.91 3.63
CA LYS A 103 -6.14 6.36 3.41
C LYS A 103 -5.55 7.10 4.60
N SER A 104 -4.52 7.90 4.35
CA SER A 104 -3.85 8.69 5.37
C SER A 104 -4.52 10.05 5.58
N LYS A 105 -4.54 10.50 6.83
CA LYS A 105 -5.11 11.81 7.21
C LYS A 105 -4.14 12.97 6.99
N ILE A 106 -2.91 12.70 6.56
CA ILE A 106 -1.90 13.75 6.28
C ILE A 106 -2.20 14.54 5.00
N PHE A 107 -3.13 14.09 4.17
CA PHE A 107 -3.51 14.80 2.96
C PHE A 107 -4.74 15.67 3.22
N GLN A 108 -4.55 16.99 3.14
CA GLN A 108 -5.64 17.95 3.19
C GLN A 108 -6.17 18.20 1.78
N GLN A 109 -7.46 17.94 1.59
CA GLN A 109 -8.18 18.19 0.34
C GLN A 109 -8.60 19.66 0.25
N HIS A 110 -8.38 20.31 -0.90
CA HIS A 110 -8.69 21.73 -1.10
C HIS A 110 -9.90 21.95 -1.99
N SER A 111 -9.76 21.73 -3.30
CA SER A 111 -10.76 22.07 -4.31
C SER A 111 -10.87 20.98 -5.37
N ILE A 112 -12.05 20.88 -5.96
CA ILE A 112 -12.26 20.07 -7.17
C ILE A 112 -11.59 20.79 -8.33
N ILE A 113 -10.70 20.10 -9.03
CA ILE A 113 -10.03 20.58 -10.25
C ILE A 113 -10.86 20.19 -11.48
N SER A 114 -11.47 19.01 -11.46
CA SER A 114 -12.27 18.47 -12.56
C SER A 114 -13.18 17.37 -12.04
N SER A 115 -14.35 17.22 -12.63
CA SER A 115 -15.25 16.11 -12.37
C SER A 115 -16.01 15.71 -13.62
N ASN A 116 -16.40 14.44 -13.68
CA ASN A 116 -17.36 13.92 -14.64
C ASN A 116 -18.18 12.77 -14.01
N SER A 117 -18.94 12.04 -14.81
CA SER A 117 -19.77 10.93 -14.32
C SER A 117 -18.99 9.73 -13.77
N GLN A 118 -17.68 9.63 -14.04
CA GLN A 118 -16.82 8.50 -13.68
C GLN A 118 -15.80 8.84 -12.59
N TYR A 119 -15.40 10.10 -12.44
CA TYR A 119 -14.40 10.49 -11.46
C TYR A 119 -14.55 11.94 -10.99
N GLU A 120 -13.90 12.22 -9.86
CA GLU A 120 -13.61 13.56 -9.35
C GLU A 120 -12.10 13.69 -9.13
N MET A 121 -11.52 14.82 -9.51
CA MET A 121 -10.12 15.15 -9.28
C MET A 121 -10.01 16.29 -8.30
N TYR A 122 -9.19 16.11 -7.27
CA TYR A 122 -8.99 17.05 -6.19
C TYR A 122 -7.53 17.49 -6.13
N LEU A 123 -7.33 18.77 -5.83
CA LEU A 123 -6.03 19.25 -5.35
C LEU A 123 -5.90 18.87 -3.87
N VAL A 124 -4.86 18.12 -3.52
CA VAL A 124 -4.56 17.76 -2.14
C VAL A 124 -3.17 18.25 -1.76
N THR A 125 -2.93 18.53 -0.48
CA THR A 125 -1.60 18.91 0.04
C THR A 125 -1.22 17.98 1.18
N ASN A 126 0.00 17.46 1.14
CA ASN A 126 0.56 16.75 2.27
C ASN A 126 0.99 17.77 3.33
N VAL A 127 0.36 17.74 4.50
CA VAL A 127 0.59 18.70 5.58
C VAL A 127 2.00 18.61 6.19
N LYS A 128 2.72 17.50 5.95
CA LYS A 128 4.07 17.28 6.48
C LYS A 128 5.15 18.00 5.70
N ASP A 129 5.05 18.01 4.37
CA ASP A 129 6.06 18.58 3.46
C ASP A 129 5.55 19.76 2.63
N ASN A 130 4.27 20.13 2.80
CA ASN A 130 3.56 21.17 2.05
C ASN A 130 3.58 20.97 0.53
N LYS A 131 3.81 19.75 0.03
CA LYS A 131 3.74 19.45 -1.40
C LYS A 131 2.32 19.18 -1.84
N GLN A 132 2.01 19.62 -3.05
CA GLN A 132 0.72 19.44 -3.69
C GLN A 132 0.69 18.19 -4.56
N TYR A 133 -0.44 17.49 -4.56
CA TYR A 133 -0.70 16.29 -5.32
C TYR A 133 -2.11 16.34 -5.92
N ILE A 134 -2.37 15.42 -6.86
CA ILE A 134 -3.70 15.23 -7.46
C ILE A 134 -4.28 13.92 -6.92
N GLU A 135 -5.45 13.99 -6.29
CA GLU A 135 -6.23 12.82 -5.92
C GLU A 135 -7.33 12.61 -6.98
N LYS A 136 -7.28 11.49 -7.70
CA LYS A 136 -8.35 11.06 -8.62
C LYS A 136 -9.24 10.06 -7.90
N ARG A 137 -10.43 10.48 -7.49
CA ARG A 137 -11.46 9.65 -6.89
C ARG A 137 -12.33 9.04 -7.98
N ILE A 138 -12.34 7.70 -8.08
CA ILE A 138 -13.14 6.98 -9.06
C ILE A 138 -14.53 6.73 -8.46
N LEU A 139 -15.56 7.22 -9.14
CA LEU A 139 -16.95 7.09 -8.71
C LEU A 139 -17.48 5.72 -9.14
N SER A 140 -17.86 4.91 -8.15
CA SER A 140 -18.60 3.67 -8.38
C SER A 140 -20.04 4.01 -8.80
N SER A 141 -20.26 4.39 -10.06
CA SER A 141 -21.61 4.37 -10.62
C SER A 141 -22.03 2.91 -10.83
N SER A 142 -23.28 2.58 -10.54
CA SER A 142 -23.89 1.26 -10.75
C SER A 142 -23.86 0.75 -12.21
N ILE A 143 -23.21 1.48 -13.13
CA ILE A 143 -23.01 1.15 -14.54
C ILE A 143 -21.61 0.56 -14.80
N SER A 144 -20.64 0.72 -13.89
CA SER A 144 -19.28 0.16 -14.05
C SER A 144 -19.16 -1.33 -13.72
N GLN A 145 -20.27 -2.01 -13.39
CA GLN A 145 -20.29 -3.48 -13.28
C GLN A 145 -20.30 -4.19 -14.65
N GLY A 146 -20.55 -3.46 -15.76
CA GLY A 146 -20.79 -4.10 -17.06
C GLY A 146 -20.11 -3.49 -18.28
N MET A 147 -19.52 -2.29 -18.22
CA MET A 147 -18.87 -1.69 -19.40
C MET A 147 -17.34 -1.83 -19.37
N GLU A 148 -16.92 -3.03 -19.79
CA GLU A 148 -15.93 -3.24 -20.85
C GLU A 148 -14.52 -2.60 -20.69
N MET A 149 -13.65 -3.29 -19.96
CA MET A 149 -12.59 -4.10 -20.60
C MET A 149 -12.24 -5.29 -19.68
N SER A 150 -12.69 -6.48 -20.11
CA SER A 150 -12.29 -7.85 -19.73
C SER A 150 -11.75 -8.16 -18.30
N ASN A 151 -12.49 -9.04 -17.60
CA ASN A 151 -12.11 -9.88 -16.44
C ASN A 151 -12.29 -9.32 -15.01
N SER A 152 -13.44 -8.71 -14.73
CA SER A 152 -13.86 -8.39 -13.35
C SER A 152 -14.57 -9.58 -12.68
N PHE A 153 -13.86 -10.29 -11.81
CA PHE A 153 -14.43 -11.08 -10.71
C PHE A 153 -14.27 -10.27 -9.42
N TYR A 154 -15.25 -10.33 -8.52
CA TYR A 154 -15.12 -9.77 -7.17
C TYR A 154 -13.94 -10.41 -6.43
N THR A 155 -13.10 -9.61 -5.76
CA THR A 155 -12.11 -10.13 -4.81
C THR A 155 -12.84 -10.68 -3.58
N GLN A 156 -12.27 -11.69 -2.90
CA GLN A 156 -12.90 -12.30 -1.72
C GLN A 156 -13.17 -11.30 -0.58
N SER A 157 -12.53 -10.13 -0.63
CA SER A 157 -12.62 -9.05 0.34
C SER A 157 -13.74 -8.04 0.07
N GLY A 158 -14.57 -8.22 -0.97
CA GLY A 158 -15.67 -7.30 -1.30
C GLY A 158 -15.23 -5.95 -1.86
N PHE A 159 -13.94 -5.75 -2.12
CA PHE A 159 -13.42 -4.57 -2.80
C PHE A 159 -13.54 -4.72 -4.32
N ASN A 160 -13.91 -3.62 -4.99
CA ASN A 160 -13.79 -3.52 -6.44
C ASN A 160 -12.32 -3.72 -6.81
N LYS A 161 -12.03 -4.49 -7.87
CA LYS A 161 -10.67 -4.62 -8.40
C LYS A 161 -10.08 -3.26 -8.77
N ILE A 162 -8.76 -3.14 -8.68
CA ILE A 162 -8.04 -1.97 -9.18
C ILE A 162 -8.33 -1.85 -10.70
N PRO A 163 -8.75 -0.68 -11.21
CA PRO A 163 -8.97 -0.48 -12.64
C PRO A 163 -7.71 -0.78 -13.46
N GLU A 164 -7.87 -1.36 -14.65
CA GLU A 164 -6.74 -1.80 -15.48
C GLU A 164 -5.80 -0.65 -15.85
N GLU A 165 -6.32 0.58 -16.04
CA GLU A 165 -5.49 1.78 -16.25
C GLU A 165 -4.51 2.01 -15.10
N VAL A 166 -4.95 1.79 -13.85
CA VAL A 166 -4.14 1.96 -12.66
C VAL A 166 -3.12 0.82 -12.58
N ARG A 167 -3.54 -0.42 -12.85
CA ARG A 167 -2.63 -1.60 -12.90
C ARG A 167 -1.49 -1.41 -13.89
N ILE A 168 -1.77 -0.91 -15.10
CA ILE A 168 -0.75 -0.64 -16.11
C ILE A 168 0.24 0.41 -15.59
N ILE A 169 -0.24 1.51 -15.01
CA ILE A 169 0.63 2.55 -14.46
C ILE A 169 1.47 2.01 -13.29
N GLN A 170 0.92 1.15 -12.42
CA GLN A 170 1.67 0.48 -11.35
C GLN A 170 2.82 -0.36 -11.91
N LEU A 171 2.55 -1.19 -12.93
CA LEU A 171 3.56 -2.03 -13.57
C LEU A 171 4.66 -1.19 -14.24
N LEU A 172 4.30 -0.13 -14.96
CA LEU A 172 5.26 0.78 -15.59
C LEU A 172 6.14 1.50 -14.54
N ASN A 173 5.55 1.95 -13.43
CA ASN A 173 6.28 2.54 -12.32
C ASN A 173 7.20 1.52 -11.62
N ALA A 174 6.76 0.27 -11.45
CA ALA A 174 7.57 -0.79 -10.87
C ALA A 174 8.82 -1.11 -11.72
N GLN A 175 8.73 -0.95 -13.05
CA GLN A 175 9.84 -1.09 -13.98
C GLN A 175 10.65 0.21 -14.18
N LYS A 176 10.39 1.27 -13.41
CA LYS A 176 11.07 2.57 -13.50
C LYS A 176 10.99 3.23 -14.89
N CYS A 177 9.86 3.07 -15.58
CA CYS A 177 9.65 3.70 -16.88
C CYS A 177 9.63 5.24 -16.76
N PRO A 178 10.44 5.99 -17.54
CA PRO A 178 10.47 7.45 -17.47
C PRO A 178 9.23 8.08 -18.10
N TYR A 179 8.93 9.33 -17.70
CA TYR A 179 7.83 10.16 -18.24
C TYR A 179 6.41 9.60 -18.05
N ILE A 180 6.24 8.61 -17.18
CA ILE A 180 4.93 8.12 -16.74
C ILE A 180 4.53 8.84 -15.46
N LEU A 181 3.22 9.09 -15.29
CA LEU A 181 2.67 9.60 -14.05
C LEU A 181 3.06 8.68 -12.89
N LYS A 182 3.63 9.28 -11.84
CA LYS A 182 3.97 8.57 -10.61
C LYS A 182 2.74 8.49 -9.71
N ILE A 183 2.27 7.27 -9.44
CA ILE A 183 1.27 7.03 -8.41
C ILE A 183 2.01 6.96 -7.07
N LEU A 184 1.58 7.76 -6.10
CA LEU A 184 2.12 7.68 -4.73
C LEU A 184 1.34 6.69 -3.89
N SER A 185 0.02 6.71 -3.99
CA SER A 185 -0.85 5.89 -3.16
C SER A 185 -2.10 5.52 -3.94
N ILE A 186 -2.58 4.31 -3.72
CA ILE A 186 -3.89 3.83 -4.14
C ILE A 186 -4.63 3.51 -2.87
N CYS A 187 -5.81 4.09 -2.68
CA CYS A 187 -6.61 3.90 -1.47
C CYS A 187 -8.03 3.54 -1.87
N TYR A 188 -8.69 2.70 -1.08
CA TYR A 188 -10.14 2.59 -1.12
C TYR A 188 -10.75 3.56 -0.12
N ASP A 189 -11.85 4.20 -0.51
CA ASP A 189 -12.74 4.86 0.46
C ASP A 189 -13.43 3.75 1.27
N VAL A 190 -12.76 3.27 2.30
CA VAL A 190 -13.37 2.36 3.26
C VAL A 190 -14.21 3.23 4.19
N ASP A 191 -15.54 3.23 3.99
CA ASP A 191 -16.44 3.54 5.09
C ASP A 191 -16.16 2.51 6.18
N VAL A 192 -15.38 2.87 7.19
CA VAL A 192 -15.20 2.07 8.42
C VAL A 192 -16.52 2.16 9.20
N LYS A 193 -17.57 1.55 8.67
CA LYS A 193 -18.81 1.29 9.37
C LYS A 193 -18.90 -0.22 9.60
N ASN A 194 -18.72 -0.57 10.86
CA ASN A 194 -19.15 -1.82 11.50
C ASN A 194 -18.42 -3.11 11.12
N THR A 195 -17.21 -3.27 11.68
CA THR A 195 -16.77 -4.57 12.22
C THR A 195 -16.77 -4.49 13.75
N LYS A 196 -17.97 -4.38 14.31
CA LYS A 196 -18.28 -4.89 15.65
C LYS A 196 -19.39 -5.90 15.46
N ASN A 197 -19.04 -7.18 15.49
CA ASN A 197 -19.89 -8.28 15.93
C ASN A 197 -19.02 -9.16 16.82
#